data_AF-A0A3D2QP17-F1
#
_entry.id   AF-A0A3D2QP17-F1
#
_cell.length_a   1.000
_cell.length_b   1.000
_cell.length_c   1.000
_cell.angle_alpha   90.00
_cell.angle_beta   90.00
_cell.angle_gamma   90.00
#
_symmetry.space_group_name_H-M   'P 1'
#
loop_
_entity.id
_entity.type
_entity.pdbx_description
1 polymer ?
#
loop_
_entity_poly.entity_id
_entity_poly.type
_entity_poly.pdbx_seq_one_letter_code
_entity_poly.pdbx_strand_id
1 'polypeptide(L)'
;ILVDASNASFTDPNAGMGFSSETLQLDVTGKLTAASLQKDFDGLLDDLAYVDIAATSGNLVPDAQTMDQLGMFAAVSPWIADTENWSFESATVQARSLDDELAIDTFTLDAPLMEASGNASLPRGEGTDTAISLEVADLNSQVRSELAPLAQYMGQTIPEGAFSFDFSWQGTGIPQLSFD
;
A
#
# COMPACT_ATOMS: atom_id res chain seq x y z
N ILE A 1 21.46 -2.33 -7.03
CA ILE A 1 21.28 -3.71 -7.55
C ILE A 1 20.01 -3.61 -8.36
N LEU A 2 20.11 -3.79 -9.67
CA LEU A 2 18.95 -3.74 -10.55
C LEU A 2 18.46 -5.17 -10.82
N VAL A 3 17.17 -5.39 -10.64
CA VAL A 3 16.48 -6.63 -10.98
C VAL A 3 15.32 -6.28 -11.90
N ASP A 4 15.36 -6.83 -13.12
CA ASP A 4 14.28 -6.71 -14.10
C ASP A 4 13.67 -8.09 -14.33
N ALA A 5 12.37 -8.21 -14.11
CA ALA A 5 11.62 -9.44 -14.31
C ALA A 5 10.39 -9.21 -15.19
N SER A 6 10.13 -10.17 -16.08
CA SER A 6 8.88 -10.25 -16.84
C SER A 6 8.01 -11.35 -16.25
N ASN A 7 6.70 -11.08 -16.12
CA ASN A 7 5.72 -11.96 -15.47
C ASN A 7 6.13 -12.32 -14.02
N ALA A 8 6.39 -11.30 -13.20
CA ALA A 8 6.72 -11.49 -11.80
C ALA A 8 5.46 -11.93 -11.03
N SER A 9 5.59 -12.94 -10.18
CA SER A 9 4.54 -13.30 -9.24
C SER A 9 5.16 -13.69 -7.90
N PHE A 10 4.63 -13.10 -6.84
CA PHE A 10 4.96 -13.43 -5.47
C PHE A 10 3.65 -13.71 -4.74
N THR A 11 3.42 -14.97 -4.39
CA THR A 11 2.24 -15.38 -3.61
C THR A 11 2.73 -16.19 -2.42
N ASP A 12 2.69 -15.57 -1.25
CA ASP A 12 2.88 -16.29 0.02
C ASP A 12 1.55 -16.23 0.79
N PRO A 13 0.91 -17.38 1.04
CA PRO A 13 -0.37 -17.46 1.73
C PRO A 13 -0.30 -17.01 3.21
N ASN A 14 0.88 -16.70 3.74
CA ASN A 14 1.07 -16.15 5.08
C ASN A 14 1.58 -14.69 5.08
N ALA A 15 1.75 -14.07 3.90
CA ALA A 15 2.33 -12.73 3.78
C ALA A 15 1.29 -11.60 3.74
N GLY A 16 0.00 -11.87 3.96
CA GLY A 16 -1.06 -10.87 3.88
C GLY A 16 -1.50 -10.57 2.45
N MET A 17 -0.55 -10.38 1.53
CA MET A 17 -0.84 -9.98 0.16
C MET A 17 0.11 -10.63 -0.85
N GLY A 18 -0.47 -11.27 -1.84
CA GLY A 18 0.20 -11.69 -3.06
C GLY A 18 0.20 -10.58 -4.13
N PHE A 19 1.14 -10.67 -5.04
CA PHE A 19 1.36 -9.71 -6.11
C PHE A 19 1.69 -10.44 -7.42
N SER A 20 1.17 -9.94 -8.53
CA SER A 20 1.59 -10.35 -9.87
C SER A 20 1.67 -9.14 -10.78
N SER A 21 2.67 -9.11 -11.66
CA SER A 21 2.83 -8.06 -12.68
C SER A 21 3.43 -8.58 -13.97
N GLU A 22 3.12 -7.93 -15.08
CA GLU A 22 3.75 -8.19 -16.37
C GLU A 22 5.21 -7.77 -16.36
N THR A 23 5.51 -6.62 -15.76
CA THR A 23 6.89 -6.17 -15.53
C THR A 23 7.09 -5.78 -14.07
N LEU A 24 8.28 -6.12 -13.57
CA LEU A 24 8.76 -5.68 -12.28
C LEU A 24 10.20 -5.20 -12.46
N GLN A 25 10.43 -3.95 -12.11
CA GLN A 25 11.75 -3.35 -11.97
C GLN A 25 11.98 -3.03 -10.49
N LEU A 26 13.11 -3.51 -9.97
CA LEU A 26 13.53 -3.28 -8.60
C LEU A 26 14.94 -2.72 -8.64
N ASP A 27 15.10 -1.48 -8.17
CA ASP A 27 16.41 -0.88 -7.91
C ASP A 27 16.63 -0.73 -6.41
N VAL A 28 17.80 -1.16 -5.95
CA VAL A 28 18.14 -1.23 -4.53
C VAL A 28 19.53 -0.64 -4.30
N THR A 29 19.67 0.28 -3.36
CA THR A 29 20.96 0.90 -3.05
C THR A 29 21.44 0.55 -1.66
N GLY A 30 22.22 -0.52 -1.55
CA GLY A 30 22.80 -0.94 -0.28
C GLY A 30 23.76 -2.11 -0.45
N LYS A 31 24.01 -2.84 0.64
CA LYS A 31 24.93 -3.98 0.66
C LYS A 31 24.20 -5.27 1.03
N LEU A 32 23.79 -6.04 0.03
CA LEU A 32 23.28 -7.38 0.25
C LEU A 32 24.43 -8.37 0.46
N THR A 33 24.48 -9.02 1.62
CA THR A 33 25.44 -10.08 1.95
C THR A 33 24.72 -11.39 2.28
N ALA A 34 25.45 -12.50 2.32
CA ALA A 34 24.91 -13.76 2.82
C ALA A 34 24.42 -13.67 4.28
N ALA A 35 24.98 -12.75 5.09
CA ALA A 35 24.50 -12.47 6.44
C ALA A 35 23.20 -11.65 6.41
N SER A 36 23.05 -10.74 5.44
CA SER A 36 21.82 -9.96 5.24
C SER A 36 20.62 -10.88 4.94
N LEU A 37 20.83 -11.93 4.15
CA LEU A 37 19.78 -12.94 3.84
C LEU A 37 19.38 -13.81 5.05
N GLN A 38 20.11 -13.73 6.16
CA GLN A 38 19.78 -14.44 7.41
C GLN A 38 19.04 -13.54 8.39
N LYS A 39 18.95 -12.24 8.11
CA LYS A 39 18.18 -11.29 8.92
C LYS A 39 16.69 -11.42 8.61
N ASP A 40 15.88 -10.86 9.50
CA ASP A 40 14.47 -10.59 9.24
C ASP A 40 14.31 -9.47 8.20
N PHE A 41 13.07 -9.18 7.84
CA PHE A 41 12.74 -8.19 6.82
C PHE A 41 13.33 -6.80 7.15
N ASP A 42 13.17 -6.34 8.39
CA ASP A 42 13.70 -5.04 8.82
C ASP A 42 15.22 -4.98 8.74
N GLY A 43 15.91 -6.02 9.22
CA GLY A 43 17.36 -6.09 9.14
C GLY A 43 17.90 -6.21 7.71
N LEU A 44 17.12 -6.79 6.80
CA LEU A 44 17.42 -6.80 5.37
C LEU A 44 17.23 -5.42 4.75
N LEU A 45 16.14 -4.71 5.06
CA LEU A 45 15.91 -3.34 4.61
C LEU A 45 17.01 -2.40 5.10
N ASP A 46 17.51 -2.57 6.32
CA ASP A 46 18.64 -1.77 6.87
C ASP A 46 19.90 -1.92 6.04
N ASP A 47 20.20 -3.14 5.61
CA ASP A 47 21.35 -3.39 4.75
C ASP A 47 21.13 -2.86 3.32
N LEU A 48 19.88 -2.80 2.87
CA LEU A 48 19.49 -2.33 1.54
C LEU A 48 19.32 -0.82 1.44
N ALA A 49 19.14 -0.10 2.56
CA ALA A 49 19.00 1.36 2.75
C ALA A 49 17.94 2.11 1.91
N TYR A 50 17.87 1.85 0.60
CA TYR A 50 16.90 2.41 -0.33
C TYR A 50 16.40 1.32 -1.29
N VAL A 51 15.09 1.32 -1.52
CA VAL A 51 14.38 0.42 -2.42
C VAL A 51 13.45 1.25 -3.31
N ASP A 52 13.56 1.06 -4.61
CA ASP A 52 12.66 1.58 -5.63
C ASP A 52 12.05 0.41 -6.38
N ILE A 53 10.72 0.31 -6.33
CA ILE A 53 9.95 -0.72 -7.00
C ILE A 53 9.05 -0.03 -8.01
N ALA A 54 9.13 -0.48 -9.26
CA ALA A 54 8.19 -0.12 -10.30
C ALA A 54 7.58 -1.39 -10.89
N ALA A 55 6.25 -1.46 -10.89
CA ALA A 55 5.48 -2.53 -11.47
C ALA A 55 4.54 -1.97 -12.53
N THR A 56 4.42 -2.67 -13.67
CA THR A 56 3.45 -2.32 -14.71
C THR A 56 2.50 -3.49 -14.94
N SER A 57 1.22 -3.18 -15.11
CA SER A 57 0.14 -4.10 -15.45
C SER A 57 0.11 -5.32 -14.55
N GLY A 58 -0.64 -5.24 -13.45
CA GLY A 58 -0.63 -6.30 -12.45
C GLY A 58 -1.88 -6.38 -11.61
N ASN A 59 -1.86 -7.33 -10.67
CA ASN A 59 -2.95 -7.59 -9.74
C ASN A 59 -2.40 -7.83 -8.34
N LEU A 60 -3.12 -7.31 -7.36
CA LEU A 60 -2.94 -7.63 -5.95
C LEU A 60 -3.90 -8.76 -5.58
N VAL A 61 -3.40 -9.74 -4.83
CA VAL A 61 -4.16 -10.92 -4.42
C VAL A 61 -4.11 -11.01 -2.89
N PRO A 62 -5.10 -10.45 -2.18
CA PRO A 62 -5.11 -10.53 -0.73
C PRO A 62 -5.28 -11.99 -0.27
N ASP A 63 -4.63 -12.34 0.84
CA ASP A 63 -4.89 -13.62 1.49
C ASP A 63 -6.21 -13.60 2.29
N ALA A 64 -6.59 -14.76 2.82
CA ALA A 64 -7.83 -14.89 3.58
C ALA A 64 -7.85 -14.02 4.84
N GLN A 65 -6.72 -13.83 5.51
CA GLN A 65 -6.63 -13.02 6.72
C GLN A 65 -6.85 -11.53 6.41
N THR A 66 -6.25 -11.05 5.33
CA THR A 66 -6.38 -9.67 4.86
C THR A 66 -7.81 -9.41 4.39
N MET A 67 -8.43 -10.36 3.69
CA MET A 67 -9.85 -10.26 3.33
C MET A 67 -10.76 -10.23 4.55
N ASP A 68 -10.47 -11.01 5.60
CA ASP A 68 -11.22 -10.96 6.86
C ASP A 68 -11.09 -9.60 7.56
N GLN A 69 -9.89 -9.01 7.56
CA GLN A 69 -9.66 -7.66 8.12
C GLN A 69 -10.39 -6.57 7.33
N LEU A 70 -10.45 -6.72 6.02
CA LEU A 70 -11.22 -5.84 5.14
C LEU A 70 -12.71 -6.14 5.13
N GLY A 71 -13.17 -7.15 5.87
CA GLY A 71 -14.54 -7.67 5.79
C GLY A 71 -15.64 -6.61 5.96
N MET A 72 -15.44 -5.61 6.82
CA MET A 72 -16.42 -4.52 6.97
C MET A 72 -16.49 -3.61 5.75
N PHE A 73 -15.37 -3.41 5.04
CA PHE A 73 -15.28 -2.64 3.81
C PHE A 73 -15.77 -3.46 2.62
N ALA A 74 -15.38 -4.74 2.53
CA ALA A 74 -15.87 -5.68 1.54
C ALA A 74 -17.40 -5.88 1.62
N ALA A 75 -18.00 -5.79 2.81
CA ALA A 75 -19.45 -5.91 2.99
C ALA A 75 -20.25 -4.76 2.36
N VAL A 76 -19.63 -3.59 2.17
CA VAL A 76 -20.30 -2.39 1.65
C VAL A 76 -19.74 -1.92 0.31
N SER A 77 -18.59 -2.45 -0.10
CA SER A 77 -17.95 -2.18 -1.37
C SER A 77 -17.67 -3.49 -2.12
N PRO A 78 -18.56 -3.87 -3.07
CA PRO A 78 -18.30 -4.93 -4.05
C PRO A 78 -16.92 -4.85 -4.70
N TRP A 79 -16.39 -3.64 -4.92
CA TRP A 79 -15.02 -3.46 -5.40
C TRP A 79 -13.98 -4.13 -4.49
N ILE A 80 -14.06 -3.88 -3.18
CA ILE A 80 -13.12 -4.46 -2.21
C ILE A 80 -13.33 -5.97 -2.09
N ALA A 81 -14.56 -6.44 -2.22
CA ALA A 81 -14.90 -7.86 -2.12
C ALA A 81 -14.41 -8.70 -3.32
N ASP A 82 -14.32 -8.09 -4.51
CA ASP A 82 -13.95 -8.78 -5.74
C ASP A 82 -12.51 -8.49 -6.13
N THR A 83 -11.65 -9.48 -5.91
CA THR A 83 -10.20 -9.42 -6.17
C THR A 83 -9.86 -9.21 -7.64
N GLU A 84 -10.77 -9.47 -8.59
CA GLU A 84 -10.53 -9.15 -10.02
C GLU A 84 -10.43 -7.64 -10.24
N ASN A 85 -11.01 -6.84 -9.34
CA ASN A 85 -10.94 -5.39 -9.40
C ASN A 85 -9.67 -4.81 -8.78
N TRP A 86 -8.79 -5.64 -8.23
CA TRP A 86 -7.53 -5.23 -7.60
C TRP A 86 -6.38 -5.22 -8.60
N SER A 87 -6.69 -4.76 -9.81
CA SER A 87 -5.75 -4.60 -10.90
C SER A 87 -5.18 -3.18 -10.91
N PHE A 88 -3.97 -3.03 -11.44
CA PHE A 88 -3.32 -1.74 -11.63
C PHE A 88 -2.62 -1.69 -12.98
N GLU A 89 -2.59 -0.51 -13.58
CA GLU A 89 -1.82 -0.22 -14.80
C GLU A 89 -0.36 0.07 -14.43
N SER A 90 -0.14 0.81 -13.34
CA SER A 90 1.20 1.01 -12.78
C SER A 90 1.17 1.17 -11.26
N ALA A 91 2.23 0.72 -10.61
CA ALA A 91 2.47 0.96 -9.19
C ALA A 91 3.95 1.26 -8.98
N THR A 92 4.26 2.34 -8.25
CA THR A 92 5.63 2.65 -7.85
C THR A 92 5.73 2.91 -6.36
N VAL A 93 6.82 2.45 -5.76
CA VAL A 93 7.13 2.64 -4.34
C VAL A 93 8.59 2.98 -4.22
N GLN A 94 8.88 4.12 -3.58
CA GLN A 94 10.21 4.50 -3.16
C GLN A 94 10.24 4.52 -1.64
N ALA A 95 11.10 3.67 -1.07
CA ALA A 95 11.19 3.47 0.36
C ALA A 95 12.63 3.52 0.86
N ARG A 96 12.81 4.08 2.04
CA ARG A 96 14.09 4.22 2.73
C ARG A 96 14.01 3.65 4.14
N SER A 97 15.00 2.83 4.44
CA SER A 97 15.22 2.31 5.78
C SER A 97 15.93 3.38 6.62
N LEU A 98 15.30 3.82 7.70
CA LEU A 98 15.88 4.69 8.71
C LEU A 98 16.03 3.93 10.03
N ASP A 99 16.78 4.50 10.98
CA ASP A 99 17.11 3.83 12.24
C ASP A 99 15.86 3.44 13.06
N ASP A 100 14.82 4.28 13.02
CA ASP A 100 13.59 4.16 13.81
C ASP A 100 12.31 4.00 12.97
N GLU A 101 12.39 4.09 11.64
CA GLU A 101 11.23 4.00 10.76
C GLU A 101 11.55 3.46 9.36
N LEU A 102 10.52 3.03 8.65
CA LEU A 102 10.52 2.85 7.20
C LEU A 102 9.79 4.06 6.60
N ALA A 103 10.53 4.91 5.89
CA ALA A 103 9.97 6.04 5.17
C ALA A 103 9.58 5.61 3.76
N ILE A 104 8.31 5.68 3.42
CA ILE A 104 7.83 5.62 2.04
C ILE A 104 7.82 7.06 1.53
N ASP A 105 8.89 7.46 0.85
CA ASP A 105 9.03 8.83 0.34
C ASP A 105 7.99 9.12 -0.76
N THR A 106 7.68 8.12 -1.56
CA THR A 106 6.67 8.22 -2.62
C THR A 106 6.04 6.86 -2.88
N PHE A 107 4.72 6.83 -2.93
CA PHE A 107 3.91 5.77 -3.49
C PHE A 107 3.07 6.36 -4.61
N THR A 108 2.95 5.66 -5.73
CA THR A 108 1.98 5.97 -6.78
C THR A 108 1.26 4.70 -7.20
N LEU A 109 -0.05 4.80 -7.41
CA LEU A 109 -0.89 3.74 -7.92
C LEU A 109 -1.80 4.32 -8.98
N ASP A 110 -1.66 3.79 -10.19
CA ASP A 110 -2.59 4.01 -11.27
C ASP A 110 -3.38 2.71 -11.47
N ALA A 111 -4.65 2.74 -11.08
CA ALA A 111 -5.56 1.62 -11.19
C ALA A 111 -6.88 2.07 -11.82
N PRO A 112 -7.61 1.16 -12.52
CA PRO A 112 -8.89 1.50 -13.16
C PRO A 112 -9.94 2.10 -12.21
N LEU A 113 -9.79 1.86 -10.91
CA LEU A 113 -10.76 2.25 -9.89
C LEU A 113 -10.26 3.36 -8.96
N MET A 114 -8.96 3.66 -8.98
CA MET A 114 -8.36 4.70 -8.15
C MET A 114 -7.00 5.11 -8.70
N GLU A 115 -6.80 6.41 -8.88
CA GLU A 115 -5.48 7.00 -9.11
C GLU A 115 -5.06 7.71 -7.83
N ALA A 116 -3.96 7.26 -7.22
CA ALA A 116 -3.50 7.77 -5.95
C ALA A 116 -1.98 7.93 -5.91
N SER A 117 -1.51 8.91 -5.15
CA SER A 117 -0.12 9.04 -4.78
C SER A 117 0.00 9.41 -3.31
N GLY A 118 1.17 9.26 -2.71
CA GLY A 118 1.31 9.56 -1.29
C GLY A 118 2.68 9.27 -0.72
N ASN A 119 2.77 9.39 0.59
CA ASN A 119 3.93 9.06 1.38
C ASN A 119 3.48 8.46 2.72
N ALA A 120 4.39 7.78 3.39
CA ALA A 120 4.14 7.24 4.72
C ALA A 120 5.40 7.23 5.56
N SER A 121 5.23 7.39 6.87
CA SER A 121 6.22 7.01 7.87
C SER A 121 5.64 5.85 8.68
N LEU A 122 6.39 4.74 8.68
CA LEU A 122 6.06 3.51 9.38
C LEU A 122 7.13 3.30 10.47
N PRO A 123 6.90 3.77 11.71
CA PRO A 123 7.89 3.60 12.76
C PRO A 123 8.06 2.12 13.12
N ARG A 124 9.25 1.79 13.61
CA ARG A 124 9.62 0.44 14.03
C ARG A 124 9.16 0.20 15.46
N GLY A 125 8.46 -0.91 15.67
CA GLY A 125 8.02 -1.37 17.00
C GLY A 125 6.51 -1.24 17.22
N GLU A 126 5.99 -2.06 18.13
CA GLU A 126 4.55 -2.11 18.45
C GLU A 126 4.06 -0.81 19.09
N GLY A 127 2.87 -0.35 18.69
CA GLY A 127 2.19 0.78 19.35
C GLY A 127 2.71 2.16 18.94
N THR A 128 3.32 2.29 17.77
CA THR A 128 3.95 3.53 17.30
C THR A 128 3.06 4.28 16.30
N ASP A 129 3.23 5.60 16.24
CA ASP A 129 2.43 6.51 15.43
C ASP A 129 2.68 6.30 13.93
N THR A 130 1.81 5.56 13.26
CA THR A 130 1.81 5.44 11.80
C THR A 130 1.14 6.66 11.17
N ALA A 131 1.80 7.28 10.20
CA ALA A 131 1.26 8.39 9.43
C ALA A 131 1.32 8.05 7.93
N ILE A 132 0.19 8.21 7.25
CA ILE A 132 0.07 7.99 5.81
C ILE A 132 -0.67 9.18 5.23
N SER A 133 -0.08 9.83 4.24
CA SER A 133 -0.69 10.91 3.48
C SER A 133 -0.93 10.43 2.05
N LEU A 134 -2.17 10.50 1.60
CA LEU A 134 -2.60 10.02 0.29
C LEU A 134 -3.35 11.12 -0.45
N GLU A 135 -2.90 11.41 -1.66
CA GLU A 135 -3.56 12.26 -2.65
C GLU A 135 -4.27 11.35 -3.65
N VAL A 136 -5.60 11.41 -3.68
CA VAL A 136 -6.42 10.68 -4.64
C VAL A 136 -6.76 11.64 -5.78
N ALA A 137 -6.15 11.42 -6.95
CA ALA A 137 -6.36 12.24 -8.13
C ALA A 137 -7.70 11.92 -8.80
N ASP A 138 -8.03 10.63 -8.90
CA ASP A 138 -9.33 10.17 -9.36
C ASP A 138 -9.80 8.96 -8.55
N LEU A 139 -11.12 8.92 -8.31
CA LEU A 139 -11.78 7.80 -7.65
C LEU A 139 -13.04 7.47 -8.44
N ASN A 140 -13.10 6.23 -8.90
CA ASN A 140 -14.20 5.74 -9.71
C ASN A 140 -15.55 6.01 -9.03
N SER A 141 -16.51 6.52 -9.80
CA SER A 141 -17.82 6.95 -9.29
C SER A 141 -18.60 5.85 -8.57
N GLN A 142 -18.44 4.58 -8.99
CA GLN A 142 -19.03 3.44 -8.30
C GLN A 142 -18.40 3.25 -6.92
N VAL A 143 -17.07 3.17 -6.85
CA VAL A 143 -16.32 3.02 -5.59
C VAL A 143 -16.64 4.16 -4.62
N ARG A 144 -16.67 5.39 -5.13
CA ARG A 144 -17.06 6.57 -4.36
C ARG A 144 -18.46 6.43 -3.76
N SER A 145 -19.42 5.96 -4.54
CA SER A 145 -20.79 5.74 -4.07
C SER A 145 -20.89 4.61 -3.04
N GLU A 146 -20.08 3.57 -3.18
CA GLU A 146 -20.02 2.43 -2.26
C GLU A 146 -19.42 2.81 -0.90
N LEU A 147 -18.38 3.66 -0.89
CA LEU A 147 -17.71 4.11 0.32
C LEU A 147 -18.40 5.30 1.00
N ALA A 148 -19.26 6.03 0.31
CA ALA A 148 -19.94 7.22 0.84
C ALA A 148 -20.70 6.96 2.17
N PRO A 149 -21.44 5.85 2.35
CA PRO A 149 -22.10 5.56 3.63
C PRO A 149 -21.11 5.35 4.79
N LEU A 150 -19.95 4.74 4.53
CA LEU A 150 -18.91 4.57 5.56
C LEU A 150 -18.28 5.91 5.93
N ALA A 151 -17.93 6.73 4.93
CA ALA A 151 -17.41 8.06 5.18
C ALA A 151 -18.40 8.89 6.02
N GLN A 152 -19.69 8.86 5.67
CA GLN A 152 -20.75 9.54 6.41
C GLN A 152 -20.89 9.01 7.85
N TYR A 153 -20.78 7.70 8.05
CA TYR A 153 -20.77 7.11 9.39
C TYR A 153 -19.60 7.62 10.24
N MET A 154 -18.44 7.88 9.61
CA MET A 154 -17.26 8.48 10.25
C MET A 154 -17.33 10.01 10.35
N GLY A 155 -18.46 10.63 9.99
CA GLY A 155 -18.65 12.09 10.04
C GLY A 155 -17.96 12.85 8.90
N GLN A 156 -17.59 12.15 7.84
CA GLN A 156 -16.86 12.67 6.69
C GLN A 156 -17.70 12.59 5.41
N THR A 157 -17.31 13.35 4.38
CA THR A 157 -17.89 13.24 3.04
C THR A 157 -16.76 13.19 2.03
N ILE A 158 -16.77 12.20 1.14
CA ILE A 158 -15.73 12.04 0.11
C ILE A 158 -15.88 13.20 -0.90
N PRO A 159 -14.91 14.11 -1.04
CA PRO A 159 -15.05 15.31 -1.88
C PRO A 159 -15.21 14.99 -3.36
N GLU A 160 -16.12 15.63 -4.08
CA GLU A 160 -16.28 15.42 -5.53
C GLU A 160 -14.99 15.79 -6.29
N GLY A 161 -14.39 14.81 -6.99
CA GLY A 161 -13.11 14.99 -7.70
C GLY A 161 -11.90 14.53 -6.88
N ALA A 162 -10.75 15.18 -7.11
CA ALA A 162 -9.51 14.91 -6.40
C ALA A 162 -9.61 15.36 -4.94
N PHE A 163 -8.99 14.61 -4.03
CA PHE A 163 -8.96 14.92 -2.60
C PHE A 163 -7.69 14.37 -1.95
N SER A 164 -7.30 14.97 -0.84
CA SER A 164 -6.27 14.41 0.04
C SER A 164 -6.91 13.75 1.25
N PHE A 165 -6.28 12.68 1.74
CA PHE A 165 -6.61 12.12 3.03
C PHE A 165 -5.36 11.79 3.83
N ASP A 166 -5.40 12.16 5.11
CA ASP A 166 -4.38 11.77 6.07
C ASP A 166 -4.95 10.70 7.00
N PHE A 167 -4.20 9.61 7.12
CA PHE A 167 -4.43 8.56 8.09
C PHE A 167 -3.36 8.65 9.15
N SER A 168 -3.76 8.79 10.40
CA SER A 168 -2.85 8.66 11.54
C SER A 168 -3.37 7.65 12.55
N TRP A 169 -2.49 6.78 13.02
CA TRP A 169 -2.82 5.76 14.00
C TRP A 169 -1.72 5.58 15.03
N GLN A 170 -2.05 5.79 16.30
CA GLN A 170 -1.11 5.70 17.42
C GLN A 170 -0.85 4.26 17.89
N GLY A 171 -1.03 3.28 16.99
CA GLY A 171 -0.95 1.85 17.27
C GLY A 171 -1.99 1.29 18.27
N THR A 172 -2.85 2.14 18.85
CA THR A 172 -3.99 1.75 19.68
C THR A 172 -5.19 2.67 19.44
N GLY A 173 -6.41 2.16 19.60
CA GLY A 173 -7.64 2.94 19.42
C GLY A 173 -8.10 3.08 17.97
N ILE A 174 -9.03 4.00 17.73
CA ILE A 174 -9.61 4.27 16.41
C ILE A 174 -8.67 5.21 15.64
N PRO A 175 -8.25 4.86 14.41
CA PRO A 175 -7.46 5.74 13.56
C PRO A 175 -8.17 7.08 13.30
N GLN A 176 -7.38 8.14 13.16
CA GLN A 176 -7.90 9.43 12.74
C GLN A 176 -7.82 9.54 11.21
N LEU A 177 -8.91 10.03 10.63
CA LEU A 177 -9.07 10.27 9.20
C LEU A 177 -9.49 11.74 9.01
N SER A 178 -8.70 12.48 8.23
CA SER A 178 -9.06 13.82 7.75
C SER A 178 -9.05 13.84 6.23
N PHE A 179 -10.02 14.55 5.66
CA PHE A 179 -10.08 14.84 4.23
C PHE A 179 -9.91 16.35 4.05
N ASP A 180 -9.01 16.72 3.15
CA ASP A 180 -8.76 18.11 2.71
C ASP A 180 -9.02 18.24 1.21
#